data_AF-A0A2I0GPZ5-F1
#
_entry.id   AF-A0A2I0GPZ5-F1
#
_cell.length_a   1.000
_cell.length_b   1.000
_cell.length_c   1.000
_cell.angle_alpha   90.00
_cell.angle_beta   90.00
_cell.angle_gamma   90.00
#
_symmetry.space_group_name_H-M   'P 1'
#
loop_
_entity.id
_entity.type
_entity.pdbx_description
1 polymer ?
#
loop_
_entity_poly.entity_id
_entity_poly.type
_entity_poly.pdbx_seq_one_letter_code
_entity_poly.pdbx_strand_id
1 'polypeptide(L)'
;MLQSIRLRNLRSFADDDHSPYVDLKPLTVLIGKNSSGKSSFLRSLPLLRQSVESNTTGPILWYSSYVDFGAFSEAKKFDSKKNIIYFDFKFDLKIPDYLSHTYPFDWPRTRKISSEYILITVKVGVTETNKKTVAKELILNIHDSEYKFIFKENQKCDLFIDD
;
A
#
# COMPACT_ATOMS: atom_id res chain seq x y z
N MET A 1 6.84 11.50 2.06
CA MET A 1 7.78 10.43 2.41
C MET A 1 7.01 9.23 2.92
N LEU A 2 7.48 8.02 2.63
CA LEU A 2 6.91 6.78 3.19
C LEU A 2 7.31 6.66 4.67
N GLN A 3 6.33 6.54 5.56
CA GLN A 3 6.54 6.46 7.01
C GLN A 3 6.47 5.04 7.52
N SER A 4 5.50 4.25 7.06
CA SER A 4 5.29 2.89 7.57
C SER A 4 4.70 1.98 6.51
N ILE A 5 5.01 0.69 6.60
CA ILE A 5 4.47 -0.37 5.74
C ILE A 5 3.80 -1.43 6.60
N ARG A 6 2.70 -1.98 6.13
CA ARG A 6 2.10 -3.21 6.66
C ARG A 6 1.83 -4.19 5.53
N LEU A 7 2.20 -5.45 5.78
CA LEU A 7 1.95 -6.57 4.89
C LEU A 7 0.87 -7.43 5.53
N ARG A 8 -0.19 -7.77 4.80
CA ARG A 8 -1.21 -8.70 5.30
C ARG A 8 -1.39 -9.86 4.34
N ASN A 9 -1.62 -11.03 4.91
CA ASN A 9 -1.79 -12.29 4.18
C ASN A 9 -0.60 -12.69 3.28
N LEU A 10 0.60 -12.17 3.53
CA LEU A 10 1.83 -12.48 2.79
C LEU A 10 2.72 -13.41 3.60
N ARG A 11 2.97 -14.64 3.14
CA ARG A 11 3.79 -15.66 3.81
C ARG A 11 3.43 -15.82 5.29
N SER A 12 4.26 -15.32 6.21
CA SER A 12 4.06 -15.42 7.66
C SER A 12 3.20 -14.29 8.26
N PHE A 13 2.85 -13.27 7.48
CA PHE A 13 2.08 -12.12 7.94
C PHE A 13 0.60 -12.44 8.02
N ALA A 14 -0.03 -12.10 9.15
CA ALA A 14 -1.45 -12.33 9.40
C ALA A 14 -2.34 -11.62 8.38
N ASP A 15 -3.52 -12.18 8.12
CA ASP A 15 -4.59 -11.55 7.34
C ASP A 15 -5.52 -10.77 8.29
N ASP A 16 -4.95 -9.75 8.93
CA ASP A 16 -5.62 -8.95 9.95
C ASP A 16 -5.29 -7.46 9.75
N ASP A 17 -6.32 -6.61 9.67
CA ASP A 17 -6.19 -5.17 9.53
C ASP A 17 -5.95 -4.45 10.87
N HIS A 18 -6.01 -5.16 11.99
CA HIS A 18 -5.52 -4.66 13.29
C HIS A 18 -4.03 -4.92 13.51
N SER A 19 -3.38 -5.71 12.64
CA SER A 19 -1.94 -5.91 12.73
C SER A 19 -1.17 -4.59 12.64
N PRO A 20 -0.09 -4.41 13.42
CA PRO A 20 0.62 -3.14 13.47
C PRO A 20 1.37 -2.86 12.17
N TYR A 21 1.53 -1.58 11.86
CA TYR A 21 2.45 -1.12 10.83
C TYR A 21 3.89 -1.25 11.33
N VAL A 22 4.81 -1.48 10.40
CA VAL A 22 6.25 -1.37 10.64
C VAL A 22 6.70 0.02 10.22
N ASP A 23 7.13 0.81 11.19
CA ASP A 23 7.68 2.15 10.93
C ASP A 23 9.05 2.06 10.25
N LEU A 24 9.24 2.89 9.24
CA LEU A 24 10.47 3.03 8.49
C LEU A 24 11.15 4.32 8.92
N LYS A 25 12.26 4.16 9.64
CA LYS A 25 13.19 5.24 9.98
C LYS A 25 14.43 5.14 9.08
N PRO A 26 15.21 6.23 8.92
CA PRO A 26 16.44 6.20 8.12
C PRO A 26 17.36 5.02 8.42
N LEU A 27 17.40 4.59 9.69
CA LEU A 27 17.94 3.30 10.10
C LEU A 27 16.84 2.47 10.78
N THR A 28 16.52 1.30 10.22
CA THR A 28 15.54 0.38 10.75
C THR A 28 16.18 -1.00 10.93
N VAL A 29 16.23 -1.50 12.17
CA VAL A 29 16.83 -2.80 12.49
C VAL A 29 15.74 -3.80 12.87
N LEU A 30 15.64 -4.90 12.14
CA LEU A 30 14.66 -5.96 12.39
C LEU A 30 15.28 -7.08 13.24
N ILE A 31 14.77 -7.28 14.45
CA ILE A 31 15.23 -8.30 15.40
C ILE A 31 14.08 -9.26 15.70
N GLY A 32 14.38 -10.54 15.93
CA GLY A 32 13.38 -11.54 16.29
C GLY A 32 13.84 -12.97 15.96
N LYS A 33 13.07 -13.98 16.40
CA LYS A 33 13.38 -15.41 16.16
C LYS A 33 13.48 -15.74 14.67
N ASN A 34 14.25 -16.77 14.31
CA ASN A 34 14.22 -17.32 12.96
C ASN A 34 12.79 -17.68 12.54
N SER A 35 12.50 -17.48 11.26
CA SER A 35 11.16 -17.68 10.68
C SER A 35 10.06 -16.75 11.20
N SER A 36 10.40 -15.67 11.94
CA SER A 36 9.42 -14.66 12.38
C SER A 36 8.97 -13.69 11.27
N GLY A 37 9.37 -13.91 10.00
CA GLY A 37 8.97 -13.06 8.87
C GLY A 37 9.92 -11.92 8.50
N LYS A 38 11.05 -11.74 9.20
CA LYS A 38 12.03 -10.66 8.92
C LYS A 38 12.50 -10.63 7.46
N SER A 39 12.95 -11.78 6.93
CA SER A 39 13.39 -11.88 5.54
C SER A 39 12.23 -11.68 4.55
N SER A 40 11.02 -12.14 4.90
CA SER A 40 9.82 -11.90 4.08
C SER A 40 9.48 -10.42 3.99
N PHE A 41 9.59 -9.68 5.11
CA PHE A 41 9.43 -8.23 5.13
C PHE A 41 10.50 -7.51 4.31
N LEU A 42 11.78 -7.81 4.54
CA LEU A 42 12.86 -7.16 3.78
C LEU A 42 12.75 -7.42 2.28
N ARG A 43 12.30 -8.63 1.89
CA ARG A 43 12.07 -8.98 0.48
C ARG A 43 10.82 -8.32 -0.12
N SER A 44 9.89 -7.80 0.68
CA SER A 44 8.73 -7.08 0.12
C SER A 44 9.13 -5.73 -0.48
N LEU A 45 10.19 -5.09 0.01
CA LEU A 45 10.70 -3.83 -0.55
C LEU A 45 11.21 -3.97 -2.00
N PRO A 46 12.16 -4.88 -2.31
CA PRO A 46 12.56 -5.16 -3.68
C PRO A 46 11.42 -5.78 -4.52
N LEU A 47 10.48 -6.51 -3.92
CA LEU A 47 9.27 -6.97 -4.62
C LEU A 47 8.46 -5.79 -5.17
N LEU A 48 8.20 -4.79 -4.33
CA LEU A 48 7.48 -3.59 -4.74
C LEU A 48 8.28 -2.81 -5.79
N ARG A 49 9.60 -2.67 -5.58
CA ARG A 49 10.49 -2.01 -6.54
C ARG A 49 10.42 -2.66 -7.92
N GLN A 50 10.63 -3.98 -8.01
CA GLN A 50 10.66 -4.68 -9.30
C GLN A 50 9.30 -4.65 -10.01
N SER A 51 8.20 -4.59 -9.23
CA SER A 51 6.84 -4.46 -9.76
C SER A 51 6.58 -3.09 -10.37
N VAL A 52 7.14 -2.02 -9.78
CA VAL A 52 6.98 -0.64 -10.26
C VAL A 52 7.93 -0.29 -11.40
N GLU A 53 9.17 -0.82 -11.37
CA GLU A 53 10.19 -0.51 -12.38
C GLU A 53 9.98 -1.26 -13.71
N SER A 54 9.22 -2.36 -13.71
CA SER A 54 9.04 -3.23 -14.87
C SER A 54 7.67 -3.04 -15.51
N ASN A 55 7.59 -3.08 -16.84
CA ASN A 55 6.32 -3.20 -17.56
C ASN A 55 5.75 -4.61 -17.37
N THR A 56 4.85 -4.75 -16.40
CA THR A 56 4.30 -6.03 -15.96
C THR A 56 2.82 -6.14 -16.33
N THR A 57 2.34 -7.36 -16.54
CA THR A 57 0.93 -7.58 -16.92
C THR A 57 -0.03 -7.47 -15.73
N GLY A 58 0.48 -7.49 -14.50
CA GLY A 58 -0.30 -7.42 -13.27
C GLY A 58 0.33 -6.44 -12.28
N PRO A 59 -0.34 -6.13 -11.15
CA PRO A 59 0.10 -5.10 -10.23
C PRO A 59 1.36 -5.47 -9.43
N ILE A 60 1.67 -6.76 -9.30
CA ILE A 60 2.82 -7.29 -8.57
C ILE A 60 3.55 -8.31 -9.46
N LEU A 61 4.86 -8.11 -9.60
CA LEU A 61 5.77 -9.06 -10.24
C LEU A 61 6.39 -9.95 -9.17
N TRP A 62 5.81 -11.14 -8.94
CA TRP A 62 6.23 -12.04 -7.86
C TRP A 62 7.64 -12.63 -8.03
N TYR A 63 8.11 -12.74 -9.27
CA TYR A 63 9.38 -13.34 -9.61
C TYR A 63 10.14 -12.47 -10.61
N SER A 64 11.35 -12.05 -10.23
CA SER A 64 12.31 -11.37 -11.12
C SER A 64 13.70 -11.40 -10.49
N SER A 65 14.64 -10.62 -11.04
CA SER A 65 16.04 -10.56 -10.64
C SER A 65 16.28 -10.16 -9.18
N TYR A 66 15.40 -9.36 -8.56
CA TYR A 66 15.60 -8.92 -7.18
C TYR A 66 15.08 -9.92 -6.15
N VAL A 67 13.89 -10.48 -6.37
CA VAL A 67 13.27 -11.45 -5.46
C VAL A 67 12.40 -12.47 -6.16
N ASP A 68 12.31 -13.63 -5.52
CA ASP A 68 11.45 -14.73 -5.86
C ASP A 68 10.44 -15.02 -4.74
N PHE A 69 9.16 -14.85 -5.05
CA PHE A 69 8.02 -15.24 -4.23
C PHE A 69 7.23 -16.43 -4.78
N GLY A 70 7.64 -17.01 -5.91
CA GLY A 70 6.92 -18.07 -6.60
C GLY A 70 5.59 -17.57 -7.18
N ALA A 71 4.61 -18.47 -7.26
CA ALA A 71 3.24 -18.11 -7.63
C ALA A 71 2.53 -17.33 -6.52
N PHE A 72 1.41 -16.65 -6.86
CA PHE A 72 0.57 -15.96 -5.87
C PHE A 72 0.16 -16.88 -4.72
N SER A 73 -0.20 -18.13 -5.03
CA SER A 73 -0.59 -19.14 -4.03
C SER A 73 0.52 -19.49 -3.04
N GLU A 74 1.78 -19.39 -3.44
CA GLU A 74 2.96 -19.61 -2.59
C GLU A 74 3.32 -18.36 -1.77
N ALA A 75 3.08 -17.18 -2.35
CA ALA A 75 3.28 -15.90 -1.67
C ALA A 75 2.21 -15.65 -0.59
N LYS A 76 0.98 -16.11 -0.82
CA LYS A 76 -0.14 -16.00 0.12
C LYS A 76 0.12 -16.82 1.37
N LYS A 77 -0.34 -16.33 2.53
CA LYS A 77 -0.34 -17.13 3.75
C LYS A 77 -1.13 -18.42 3.53
N PHE A 78 -0.52 -19.54 3.88
CA PHE A 78 -1.03 -20.88 3.61
C PHE A 78 -2.41 -21.15 4.23
N ASP A 79 -2.62 -20.73 5.48
CA ASP A 79 -3.83 -21.00 6.26
C ASP A 79 -4.95 -19.95 6.10
N SER A 80 -4.74 -18.91 5.28
CA SER A 80 -5.76 -17.87 5.09
C SER A 80 -6.84 -18.31 4.11
N LYS A 81 -8.10 -18.12 4.54
CA LYS A 81 -9.30 -18.32 3.72
C LYS A 81 -9.49 -17.22 2.67
N LYS A 82 -8.94 -16.03 2.87
CA LYS A 82 -9.06 -14.94 1.89
C LYS A 82 -8.01 -15.11 0.81
N ASN A 83 -8.42 -14.88 -0.44
CA ASN A 83 -7.54 -14.95 -1.60
C ASN A 83 -6.95 -13.57 -1.98
N ILE A 84 -6.69 -12.71 -1.00
CA ILE A 84 -6.20 -11.34 -1.24
C ILE A 84 -4.97 -11.08 -0.38
N ILE A 85 -3.89 -10.61 -1.01
CA ILE A 85 -2.69 -10.12 -0.33
C ILE A 85 -2.76 -8.59 -0.28
N TYR A 86 -2.37 -8.02 0.86
CA TYR A 86 -2.41 -6.58 1.04
C TYR A 86 -1.04 -5.97 1.30
N PHE A 87 -0.82 -4.83 0.66
CA PHE A 87 0.27 -3.92 0.92
C PHE A 87 -0.32 -2.59 1.36
N ASP A 88 -0.18 -2.28 2.64
CA ASP A 88 -0.65 -1.02 3.19
C ASP A 88 0.54 -0.09 3.48
N PHE A 89 0.36 1.19 3.18
CA PHE A 89 1.39 2.21 3.27
C PHE A 89 0.83 3.43 3.99
N LYS A 90 1.68 4.08 4.78
CA LYS A 90 1.42 5.41 5.35
C LYS A 90 2.43 6.39 4.79
N PHE A 91 1.95 7.49 4.22
CA PHE A 91 2.77 8.54 3.65
C PHE A 91 2.48 9.87 4.31
N ASP A 92 3.53 10.64 4.58
CA ASP A 92 3.41 12.07 4.84
C ASP A 92 3.75 12.82 3.55
N LEU A 93 2.75 13.32 2.84
CA LEU A 93 2.96 14.09 1.62
C LEU A 93 3.10 15.57 1.96
N LYS A 94 4.21 16.20 1.53
CA LYS A 94 4.38 17.64 1.66
C LYS A 94 3.39 18.33 0.71
N ILE A 95 2.64 19.30 1.22
CA ILE A 95 1.79 20.15 0.39
C ILE A 95 2.71 21.13 -0.37
N PRO A 96 2.66 21.16 -1.72
CA PRO A 96 3.49 22.09 -2.48
C PRO A 96 3.17 23.56 -2.18
N ASP A 97 4.21 24.37 -2.01
CA ASP A 97 4.07 25.78 -1.58
C ASP A 97 3.26 26.65 -2.58
N TYR A 98 3.17 26.26 -3.86
CA TYR A 98 2.36 26.97 -4.87
C TYR A 98 0.84 26.79 -4.69
N LEU A 99 0.38 25.80 -3.92
CA LEU A 99 -1.03 25.71 -3.50
C LEU A 99 -1.35 26.66 -2.33
N SER A 100 -0.33 27.26 -1.71
CA SER A 100 -0.48 28.23 -0.62
C SER A 100 -0.44 29.70 -1.09
N HIS A 101 -0.25 29.93 -2.39
CA HIS A 101 -0.24 31.28 -2.96
C HIS A 101 -1.66 31.85 -2.97
N THR A 102 -1.91 32.66 -1.95
CA THR A 102 -3.08 33.49 -1.81
C THR A 102 -3.12 34.46 -3.00
N TYR A 103 -4.18 34.43 -3.79
CA TYR A 103 -4.43 35.47 -4.80
C TYR A 103 -4.40 36.84 -4.10
N PRO A 104 -3.79 37.89 -4.69
CA PRO A 104 -3.64 39.21 -4.08
C PRO A 104 -4.96 40.03 -4.02
N PHE A 105 -6.11 39.37 -3.96
CA PHE A 105 -7.42 40.02 -3.91
C PHE A 105 -8.19 39.58 -2.66
N ASP A 106 -8.43 40.54 -1.77
CA ASP A 106 -9.10 40.42 -0.47
C ASP A 106 -10.44 39.67 -0.52
N TRP A 107 -10.41 38.36 -0.29
CA TRP A 107 -11.60 37.58 0.08
C TRP A 107 -11.48 37.12 1.54
N PRO A 108 -12.52 37.24 2.38
CA PRO A 108 -12.39 36.98 3.81
C PRO A 108 -12.20 35.49 4.08
N ARG A 109 -11.12 35.17 4.79
CA ARG A 109 -10.92 33.95 5.60
C ARG A 109 -11.04 32.62 4.85
N THR A 110 -10.05 32.30 4.01
CA THR A 110 -9.75 30.89 3.75
C THR A 110 -9.08 30.29 4.99
N ARG A 111 -9.62 29.19 5.50
CA ARG A 111 -9.02 28.42 6.61
C ARG A 111 -7.58 28.10 6.23
N LYS A 112 -6.63 28.61 7.00
CA LYS A 112 -5.21 28.24 6.91
C LYS A 112 -5.13 26.73 7.16
N ILE A 113 -4.77 25.94 6.14
CA ILE A 113 -4.48 24.52 6.32
C ILE A 113 -3.32 24.45 7.32
N SER A 114 -3.54 23.81 8.46
CA SER A 114 -2.68 23.93 9.65
C SER A 114 -1.41 23.06 9.58
N SER A 115 -1.29 22.14 8.63
CA SER A 115 -0.14 21.26 8.48
C SER A 115 0.49 21.37 7.08
N GLU A 116 1.82 21.48 7.04
CA GLU A 116 2.60 21.42 5.78
C GLU A 116 2.59 20.03 5.13
N TYR A 117 2.06 19.03 5.84
CA TYR A 117 1.99 17.65 5.41
C TYR A 117 0.57 17.11 5.53
N ILE A 118 0.22 16.22 4.60
CA ILE A 118 -1.01 15.42 4.63
C ILE A 118 -0.62 13.97 4.86
N LEU A 119 -1.19 13.38 5.90
CA LEU A 119 -1.08 11.95 6.14
C LEU A 119 -2.04 11.22 5.19
N ILE A 120 -1.49 10.35 4.34
CA ILE A 120 -2.27 9.51 3.43
C ILE A 120 -2.00 8.05 3.77
N THR A 121 -3.07 7.29 3.97
CA THR A 121 -2.98 5.83 4.04
C THR A 121 -3.43 5.23 2.73
N VAL A 122 -2.62 4.34 2.16
CA VAL A 122 -2.91 3.62 0.92
C VAL A 122 -2.93 2.14 1.23
N LYS A 123 -4.04 1.44 0.97
CA LYS A 123 -4.14 -0.02 1.10
C LYS A 123 -4.37 -0.61 -0.29
N VAL A 124 -3.45 -1.46 -0.75
CA VAL A 124 -3.54 -2.12 -2.05
C VAL A 124 -3.80 -3.60 -1.83
N GLY A 125 -4.93 -4.09 -2.29
CA GLY A 125 -5.29 -5.51 -2.28
C GLY A 125 -5.14 -6.14 -3.66
N VAL A 126 -4.41 -7.25 -3.75
CA VAL A 126 -4.21 -8.01 -4.98
C VAL A 126 -4.69 -9.44 -4.82
N THR A 127 -5.30 -9.99 -5.86
CA THR A 127 -5.83 -11.36 -5.91
C THR A 127 -5.29 -12.07 -7.14
N GLU A 128 -5.49 -13.39 -7.20
CA GLU A 128 -5.31 -14.17 -8.42
C GLU A 128 -6.65 -14.52 -9.06
N THR A 129 -6.76 -14.30 -10.38
CA THR A 129 -7.87 -14.72 -11.24
C THR A 129 -7.26 -15.35 -12.49
N ASN A 130 -7.70 -16.56 -12.89
CA ASN A 130 -7.18 -17.27 -14.07
C ASN A 130 -5.64 -17.37 -14.11
N LYS A 131 -5.00 -17.64 -12.95
CA LYS A 131 -3.54 -17.69 -12.77
C LYS A 131 -2.80 -16.37 -13.09
N LYS A 132 -3.52 -15.25 -13.12
CA LYS A 132 -2.95 -13.91 -13.27
C LYS A 132 -3.23 -13.11 -12.01
N THR A 133 -2.22 -12.42 -11.52
CA THR A 133 -2.40 -11.47 -10.42
C THR A 133 -3.08 -10.22 -10.96
N VAL A 134 -4.14 -9.80 -10.28
CA VAL A 134 -4.93 -8.60 -10.60
C VAL A 134 -5.14 -7.75 -9.36
N ALA A 135 -5.27 -6.44 -9.55
CA ALA A 135 -5.67 -5.55 -8.46
C ALA A 135 -7.13 -5.82 -8.12
N LYS A 136 -7.46 -5.96 -6.83
CA LYS A 136 -8.82 -6.22 -6.35
C LYS A 136 -9.42 -4.98 -5.70
N GLU A 137 -8.63 -4.31 -4.87
CA GLU A 137 -9.08 -3.13 -4.15
C GLU A 137 -7.93 -2.15 -3.93
N LEU A 138 -8.28 -0.86 -3.93
CA LEU A 138 -7.41 0.23 -3.52
C LEU A 138 -8.22 1.10 -2.56
N ILE A 139 -7.70 1.32 -1.36
CA ILE A 139 -8.34 2.19 -0.35
C ILE A 139 -7.38 3.32 -0.05
N LEU A 140 -7.83 4.56 -0.22
CA LEU A 140 -7.09 5.77 0.08
C LEU A 140 -7.80 6.51 1.21
N ASN A 141 -7.11 6.73 2.32
CA ASN A 141 -7.62 7.55 3.41
C ASN A 141 -6.83 8.85 3.42
N ILE A 142 -7.53 9.96 3.19
CA ILE A 142 -6.97 11.31 3.16
C ILE A 142 -7.75 12.11 4.19
N HIS A 143 -7.10 12.49 5.29
CA HIS A 143 -7.79 13.04 6.47
C HIS A 143 -8.90 12.11 6.96
N ASP A 144 -10.14 12.60 7.02
CA ASP A 144 -11.31 11.88 7.53
C ASP A 144 -12.07 11.13 6.42
N SER A 145 -11.76 11.40 5.14
CA SER A 145 -12.42 10.75 4.01
C SER A 145 -11.73 9.44 3.60
N GLU A 146 -12.54 8.40 3.37
CA GLU A 146 -12.13 7.13 2.79
C GLU A 146 -12.62 7.02 1.33
N TYR A 147 -11.68 6.83 0.41
CA TYR A 147 -11.94 6.55 -1.00
C TYR A 147 -11.62 5.09 -1.29
N LYS A 148 -12.65 4.29 -1.52
CA LYS A 148 -12.54 2.85 -1.76
C LYS A 148 -12.87 2.50 -3.20
N PHE A 149 -11.86 2.01 -3.90
CA PHE A 149 -11.93 1.53 -5.28
C PHE A 149 -12.02 0.00 -5.28
N ILE A 150 -13.05 -0.56 -5.91
CA ILE A 150 -13.20 -2.00 -6.11
C ILE A 150 -13.11 -2.32 -7.59
N PHE A 151 -12.06 -3.07 -7.97
CA PHE A 151 -11.80 -3.46 -9.35
C PHE A 151 -12.55 -4.76 -9.70
N LYS A 152 -13.25 -4.74 -10.83
CA LYS A 152 -14.01 -5.86 -11.38
C LYS A 152 -13.26 -6.50 -12.54
N GLU A 153 -13.57 -7.75 -12.85
CA GLU A 153 -12.92 -8.53 -13.91
C GLU A 153 -13.14 -7.93 -15.31
N ASN A 154 -14.22 -7.17 -15.51
CA ASN A 154 -14.55 -6.49 -16.76
C ASN A 154 -13.84 -5.13 -16.94
N GLN A 155 -12.72 -4.92 -16.24
CA GLN A 155 -11.95 -3.67 -16.24
C GLN A 155 -12.72 -2.44 -15.75
N LYS A 156 -13.88 -2.63 -15.12
CA LYS A 156 -14.61 -1.54 -14.44
C LYS A 156 -14.13 -1.39 -13.00
N CYS A 157 -14.29 -0.20 -12.48
CA CYS A 157 -14.02 0.13 -11.08
C CYS A 157 -15.27 0.79 -10.48
N ASP A 158 -15.67 0.34 -9.30
CA ASP A 158 -16.63 1.06 -8.47
C ASP A 158 -15.86 1.94 -7.48
N LEU A 159 -16.31 3.17 -7.26
CA LEU A 159 -15.78 4.07 -6.25
C LEU A 159 -16.83 4.30 -5.17
N PHE A 160 -16.45 4.07 -3.93
CA PHE A 160 -17.21 4.41 -2.74
C PHE A 160 -16.45 5.51 -1.99
N ILE A 161 -17.17 6.53 -1.54
CA ILE A 161 -16.62 7.65 -0.78
C ILE A 161 -17.39 7.70 0.53
N ASP A 162 -16.67 7.71 1.64
CA ASP A 162 -17.20 7.89 2.99
C ASP A 162 -16.50 9.12 3.60
N ASP A 163 -17.27 10.07 4.14
CA ASP A 163 -16.82 11.37 4.63
C ASP A 163 -17.14 11.56 6.13
#